data_AF-A0AAJ1EYB4-F1
#
_entry.id   AF-A0AAJ1EYB4-F1
#
_cell.length_a   1.000
_cell.length_b   1.000
_cell.length_c   1.000
_cell.angle_alpha   90.00
_cell.angle_beta   90.00
_cell.angle_gamma   90.00
#
_symmetry.space_group_name_H-M   'P 1'
#
loop_
_entity.id
_entity.type
_entity.pdbx_description
1 polymer ?
#
loop_
_entity_poly.entity_id
_entity_poly.type
_entity_poly.pdbx_seq_one_letter_code
_entity_poly.pdbx_strand_id
1 'polypeptide(L)'
;MLTSLPFVIVICLAAGGLLLALPQMIRKPGHYLRSVLVVLLVAIIQVVAVGLLVNLPMQYVSTPAELWQMISNQQISMVSIGDTQRGSQIAAKESGGADKGASSSSEKLNPLTTPALPGQEAWIPSFKPLSKGRQLTVFSGPKSGVKEQVIVWTPQGYDPDDKTTTYNVLEFIHGYPGSPVSVALALDFSSNLQQAIDRGEIAPTIVVIPEGNVNREVPTCADVKNGEQTATWLSFDVPKMVRSSFPNVSDKRKDWMIAGNSSGAYCSARLGMLYGDVFGTSAVLSGYDQPIVGSWGGRNSVTFTGNTLSSLAGQPRSWPLNMYVYGAQLDRDSLHLAKNLSRASYRAGDRVELKITAEGGHNWATWREQMPELYRWWEQVRNSDTPKDTQLKGADSALIPESSPALFSLMGWGTITVVAVVAILALAALIHRVPIVMKTGTRAGYLRALAGSIAAMLLVILAVMLPINRLGEFYSSLTEIVQTIIGAG
;
A
#
# COMPACT_ATOMS: atom_id res chain seq x y z
N MET A 1 -6.86 12.86 -13.60
CA MET A 1 -6.35 14.18 -14.07
C MET A 1 -5.08 14.63 -13.34
N LEU A 2 -4.77 14.15 -12.13
CA LEU A 2 -3.52 14.50 -11.41
C LEU A 2 -2.33 13.56 -11.70
N THR A 3 -2.58 12.41 -12.31
CA THR A 3 -1.61 11.38 -12.72
C THR A 3 -1.28 11.43 -14.22
N SER A 4 -1.80 12.44 -14.94
CA SER A 4 -1.58 12.59 -16.38
C SER A 4 -0.20 13.17 -16.65
N LEU A 5 0.66 12.40 -17.36
CA LEU A 5 2.01 12.84 -17.69
C LEU A 5 2.03 14.21 -18.42
N PRO A 6 1.19 14.48 -19.45
CA PRO A 6 1.10 15.81 -20.04
C PRO A 6 0.75 16.92 -19.05
N PHE A 7 -0.20 16.65 -18.13
CA PHE A 7 -0.60 17.63 -17.13
C PHE A 7 0.55 17.95 -16.16
N VAL A 8 1.23 16.92 -15.65
CA VAL A 8 2.39 17.08 -14.75
C VAL A 8 3.52 17.83 -15.45
N ILE A 9 3.81 17.53 -16.72
CA ILE A 9 4.82 18.24 -17.51
C ILE A 9 4.46 19.73 -17.62
N VAL A 10 3.20 20.06 -17.96
CA VAL A 10 2.76 21.47 -18.07
C VAL A 10 2.95 22.22 -16.76
N ILE A 11 2.56 21.63 -15.63
CA ILE A 11 2.74 22.28 -14.32
C ILE A 11 4.22 22.43 -13.95
N CYS A 12 5.06 21.43 -14.24
CA CYS A 12 6.50 21.51 -13.98
C CYS A 12 7.18 22.57 -14.86
N LEU A 13 6.79 22.68 -16.13
CA LEU A 13 7.29 23.73 -17.03
C LEU A 13 6.84 25.12 -16.56
N ALA A 14 5.59 25.27 -16.11
CA ALA A 14 5.11 26.51 -15.54
C ALA A 14 5.86 26.89 -14.25
N ALA A 15 6.10 25.91 -13.37
CA ALA A 15 6.88 26.09 -12.16
C ALA A 15 8.33 26.52 -12.48
N GLY A 16 8.99 25.86 -13.43
CA GLY A 16 10.33 26.23 -13.88
C GLY A 16 10.38 27.62 -14.52
N GLY A 17 9.42 27.94 -15.39
CA GLY A 17 9.30 29.25 -16.03
C GLY A 17 9.10 30.38 -15.02
N LEU A 18 8.21 30.20 -14.04
CA LEU A 18 7.98 31.17 -12.97
C LEU A 18 9.21 31.34 -12.07
N LEU A 19 9.94 30.27 -11.79
CA LEU A 19 11.18 30.35 -11.01
C LEU A 19 12.27 31.16 -11.76
N LEU A 20 12.41 30.94 -13.07
CA LEU A 20 13.33 31.71 -13.92
C LEU A 20 12.91 33.18 -14.04
N ALA A 21 11.60 33.46 -14.08
CA ALA A 21 11.05 34.81 -14.16
C ALA A 21 11.08 35.56 -12.82
N LEU A 22 11.11 34.85 -11.69
CA LEU A 22 10.95 35.41 -10.35
C LEU A 22 11.87 36.62 -10.08
N PRO A 23 13.20 36.59 -10.37
CA PRO A 23 14.06 37.74 -10.17
C PRO A 23 13.59 39.01 -10.89
N GLN A 24 13.02 38.86 -12.10
CA GLN A 24 12.48 39.97 -12.87
C GLN A 24 11.14 40.45 -12.31
N MET A 25 10.29 39.54 -11.84
CA MET A 25 8.97 39.87 -11.28
C MET A 25 9.06 40.72 -10.01
N ILE A 26 10.12 40.53 -9.20
CA ILE A 26 10.34 41.25 -7.93
C ILE A 26 11.46 42.30 -8.01
N ARG A 27 11.93 42.66 -9.21
CA ARG A 27 13.09 43.56 -9.39
C ARG A 27 12.90 45.02 -8.93
N LYS A 28 11.65 45.49 -8.80
CA LYS A 28 11.33 46.91 -8.52
C LYS A 28 11.34 47.18 -7.01
N PRO A 29 12.16 48.13 -6.51
CA PRO A 29 12.11 48.53 -5.09
C PRO A 29 10.77 49.22 -4.75
N GLY A 30 10.31 49.09 -3.49
CA GLY A 30 9.14 49.81 -2.97
C GLY A 30 7.79 49.10 -3.09
N HIS A 31 7.68 47.99 -3.84
CA HIS A 31 6.45 47.20 -3.96
C HIS A 31 6.46 45.94 -3.09
N TYR A 32 6.73 46.09 -1.79
CA TYR A 32 6.96 44.96 -0.89
C TYR A 32 5.79 43.96 -0.83
N LEU A 33 4.55 44.43 -0.69
CA LEU A 33 3.38 43.56 -0.66
C LEU A 33 3.24 42.73 -1.94
N ARG A 34 3.47 43.33 -3.11
CA ARG A 34 3.46 42.63 -4.39
C ARG A 34 4.56 41.57 -4.44
N SER A 35 5.78 41.90 -4.01
CA SER A 35 6.89 40.94 -4.01
C SER A 35 6.61 39.75 -3.09
N VAL A 36 6.02 40.00 -1.91
CA VAL A 36 5.58 38.94 -0.99
C VAL A 36 4.58 38.02 -1.68
N LEU A 37 3.50 38.58 -2.25
CA LEU A 37 2.45 37.79 -2.91
C LEU A 37 3.00 36.96 -4.09
N VAL A 38 3.88 37.54 -4.90
CA VAL A 38 4.54 36.84 -6.01
C VAL A 38 5.41 35.69 -5.50
N VAL A 39 6.25 35.94 -4.50
CA VAL A 39 7.15 34.92 -3.95
C VAL A 39 6.35 33.77 -3.34
N LEU A 40 5.29 34.05 -2.58
CA LEU A 40 4.41 33.03 -2.02
C LEU A 40 3.71 32.21 -3.10
N LEU A 41 3.18 32.86 -4.14
CA LEU A 41 2.55 32.18 -5.27
C LEU A 41 3.52 31.22 -5.97
N VAL A 42 4.74 31.70 -6.28
CA VAL A 42 5.77 30.86 -6.91
C VAL A 42 6.13 29.69 -6.01
N ALA A 43 6.30 29.93 -4.70
CA ALA A 43 6.59 28.88 -3.73
C ALA A 43 5.51 27.80 -3.67
N ILE A 44 4.23 28.18 -3.62
CA ILE A 44 3.10 27.25 -3.67
C ILE A 44 3.15 26.41 -4.95
N ILE A 45 3.41 27.04 -6.10
CA ILE A 45 3.49 26.34 -7.39
C ILE A 45 4.67 25.35 -7.40
N GLN A 46 5.81 25.68 -6.80
CA GLN A 46 6.92 24.73 -6.66
C GLN A 46 6.52 23.52 -5.81
N VAL A 47 5.89 23.75 -4.66
CA VAL A 47 5.43 22.67 -3.76
C VAL A 47 4.42 21.77 -4.47
N VAL A 48 3.46 22.35 -5.19
CA VAL A 48 2.47 21.61 -5.99
C VAL A 48 3.15 20.80 -7.10
N ALA A 49 4.11 21.38 -7.83
CA ALA A 49 4.83 20.68 -8.88
C ALA A 49 5.60 19.47 -8.34
N VAL A 50 6.31 19.62 -7.20
CA VAL A 50 6.99 18.51 -6.52
C VAL A 50 6.00 17.45 -6.05
N GLY A 51 4.89 17.86 -5.43
CA GLY A 51 3.83 16.94 -5.01
C GLY A 51 3.26 16.13 -6.19
N LEU A 52 3.06 16.75 -7.35
CA LEU A 52 2.63 16.06 -8.57
C LEU A 52 3.69 15.09 -9.11
N LEU A 53 4.98 15.43 -9.03
CA LEU A 53 6.06 14.53 -9.44
C LEU A 53 6.12 13.29 -8.55
N VAL A 54 5.89 13.43 -7.23
CA VAL A 54 5.80 12.30 -6.31
C VAL A 54 4.52 11.47 -6.58
N ASN A 55 3.40 12.14 -6.85
CA ASN A 55 2.12 11.48 -7.13
C ASN A 55 2.10 10.74 -8.49
N LEU A 56 2.90 11.16 -9.47
CA LEU A 56 2.90 10.60 -10.82
C LEU A 56 3.19 9.09 -10.86
N PRO A 57 4.31 8.58 -10.32
CA PRO A 57 4.57 7.13 -10.28
C PRO A 57 3.71 6.41 -9.23
N MET A 58 3.36 7.09 -8.14
CA MET A 58 2.70 6.46 -6.98
C MET A 58 1.18 6.42 -7.08
N GLN A 59 0.58 7.23 -7.95
CA GLN A 59 -0.86 7.33 -8.16
C GLN A 59 -1.68 7.43 -6.86
N TYR A 60 -1.18 8.16 -5.86
CA TYR A 60 -1.88 8.33 -4.58
C TYR A 60 -3.26 8.95 -4.78
N VAL A 61 -3.35 10.00 -5.60
CA VAL A 61 -4.62 10.64 -5.98
C VAL A 61 -4.67 10.89 -7.47
N SER A 62 -5.72 10.41 -8.12
CA SER A 62 -5.99 10.61 -9.54
C SER A 62 -6.84 11.86 -9.80
N THR A 63 -7.62 12.30 -8.81
CA THR A 63 -8.55 13.44 -8.93
C THR A 63 -8.48 14.40 -7.73
N PRO A 64 -8.85 15.69 -7.91
CA PRO A 64 -8.97 16.63 -6.79
C PRO A 64 -10.01 16.20 -5.74
N ALA A 65 -11.04 15.45 -6.14
CA ALA A 65 -12.05 14.93 -5.22
C ALA A 65 -11.45 13.90 -4.25
N GLU A 66 -10.61 12.98 -4.75
CA GLU A 66 -9.85 12.05 -3.90
C GLU A 66 -8.92 12.78 -2.93
N LEU A 67 -8.24 13.83 -3.39
CA LEU A 67 -7.39 14.67 -2.53
C LEU A 67 -8.21 15.36 -1.42
N TRP A 68 -9.41 15.86 -1.74
CA TRP A 68 -10.28 16.48 -0.74
C TRP A 68 -10.84 15.46 0.27
N GLN A 69 -11.21 14.27 -0.18
CA GLN A 69 -11.64 13.17 0.70
C GLN A 69 -10.53 12.75 1.66
N MET A 70 -9.31 12.61 1.14
CA MET A 70 -8.12 12.28 1.94
C MET A 70 -7.89 13.31 3.06
N ILE A 71 -8.08 14.60 2.78
CA ILE A 71 -7.86 15.69 3.75
C ILE A 71 -9.03 15.83 4.74
N SER A 72 -10.27 15.50 4.34
CA SER A 72 -11.47 15.75 5.14
C SER A 72 -11.81 14.64 6.15
N ASN A 73 -11.21 13.44 6.01
CA ASN A 73 -11.22 12.33 6.99
C ASN A 73 -12.61 12.07 7.64
N GLN A 74 -13.66 11.85 6.85
CA GLN A 74 -15.01 11.65 7.37
C GLN A 74 -15.31 10.17 7.68
N GLN A 75 -15.28 9.78 8.95
CA GLN A 75 -15.81 8.50 9.47
C GLN A 75 -17.08 8.70 10.33
N ILE A 76 -18.18 9.21 9.75
CA ILE A 76 -19.34 9.67 10.55
C ILE A 76 -20.64 8.88 10.27
N SER A 77 -20.65 8.02 9.26
CA SER A 77 -21.88 7.29 8.89
C SER A 77 -21.99 5.94 9.60
N MET A 78 -23.20 5.59 10.05
CA MET A 78 -23.50 4.22 10.49
C MET A 78 -23.34 3.27 9.29
N VAL A 79 -22.55 2.22 9.45
CA VAL A 79 -22.32 1.21 8.42
C VAL A 79 -22.73 -0.16 8.94
N SER A 80 -23.45 -0.90 8.08
CA SER A 80 -23.76 -2.30 8.28
C SER A 80 -22.89 -3.12 7.33
N ILE A 81 -22.10 -4.01 7.91
CA ILE A 81 -21.26 -4.94 7.17
C ILE A 81 -22.04 -6.25 6.97
N GLY A 82 -22.11 -6.68 5.72
CA GLY A 82 -22.90 -7.85 5.29
C GLY A 82 -22.05 -9.08 5.00
N ASP A 83 -20.73 -8.95 4.90
CA ASP A 83 -19.86 -10.10 4.76
C ASP A 83 -19.71 -10.84 6.09
N THR A 84 -19.56 -12.14 5.99
CA THR A 84 -19.36 -13.02 7.14
C THR A 84 -18.23 -13.96 6.82
N GLN A 85 -17.72 -14.63 7.84
CA GLN A 85 -16.74 -15.68 7.67
C GLN A 85 -17.30 -16.79 6.76
N ARG A 86 -16.89 -16.79 5.50
CA ARG A 86 -17.39 -17.73 4.49
C ARG A 86 -17.12 -19.18 4.88
N GLY A 87 -15.96 -19.43 5.49
CA GLY A 87 -15.56 -20.76 5.95
C GLY A 87 -16.45 -21.36 7.05
N SER A 88 -17.13 -20.57 7.88
CA SER A 88 -18.01 -21.11 8.93
C SER A 88 -19.35 -21.60 8.36
N GLN A 89 -19.83 -20.98 7.28
CA GLN A 89 -21.03 -21.42 6.56
C GLN A 89 -20.81 -22.74 5.81
N ILE A 90 -19.61 -22.98 5.30
CA ILE A 90 -19.25 -24.26 4.64
C ILE A 90 -19.24 -25.40 5.66
N ALA A 91 -18.59 -25.21 6.81
CA ALA A 91 -18.56 -26.21 7.89
C ALA A 91 -19.96 -26.53 8.44
N ALA A 92 -20.81 -25.51 8.59
CA ALA A 92 -22.21 -25.71 8.98
C ALA A 92 -22.98 -26.58 7.97
N LYS A 93 -22.70 -26.42 6.67
CA LYS A 93 -23.34 -27.20 5.60
C LYS A 93 -22.83 -28.65 5.52
N GLU A 94 -21.55 -28.89 5.81
CA GLU A 94 -20.96 -30.23 5.87
C GLU A 94 -21.39 -31.01 7.13
N SER A 95 -21.67 -30.32 8.25
CA SER A 95 -22.17 -30.96 9.48
C SER A 95 -23.60 -31.53 9.39
N GLY A 96 -24.28 -31.34 8.25
CA GLY A 96 -25.61 -31.90 7.95
C GLY A 96 -25.61 -33.35 7.44
N GLY A 97 -24.46 -34.00 7.34
CA GLY A 97 -24.32 -35.43 7.01
C GLY A 97 -23.16 -36.03 7.80
N ALA A 98 -23.42 -37.10 8.53
CA ALA A 98 -22.46 -37.73 9.43
C ALA A 98 -21.22 -38.26 8.69
N ASP A 99 -20.03 -37.90 9.17
CA ASP A 99 -18.98 -38.89 9.40
C ASP A 99 -18.07 -38.48 10.57
N LYS A 100 -17.93 -39.39 11.54
CA LYS A 100 -17.07 -39.22 12.72
C LYS A 100 -15.70 -39.82 12.39
N GLY A 101 -14.79 -39.00 11.89
CA GLY A 101 -13.38 -39.38 11.72
C GLY A 101 -12.59 -38.33 10.93
N ALA A 102 -11.67 -37.64 11.61
CA ALA A 102 -10.70 -36.67 11.09
C ALA A 102 -11.25 -35.34 10.54
N SER A 103 -11.18 -34.29 11.36
CA SER A 103 -11.25 -32.90 10.91
C SER A 103 -9.93 -32.52 10.19
N SER A 104 -9.83 -32.80 8.89
CA SER A 104 -8.96 -32.03 8.01
C SER A 104 -9.86 -31.23 7.09
N SER A 105 -10.03 -29.95 7.38
CA SER A 105 -10.67 -29.05 6.44
C SER A 105 -9.88 -29.12 5.12
N SER A 106 -10.58 -29.39 4.01
CA SER A 106 -10.01 -29.76 2.70
C SER A 106 -8.91 -28.79 2.24
N GLU A 107 -7.72 -29.29 1.87
CA GLU A 107 -6.67 -28.42 1.31
C GLU A 107 -7.07 -27.76 -0.02
N LYS A 108 -8.09 -28.29 -0.71
CA LYS A 108 -8.59 -27.69 -1.97
C LYS A 108 -9.29 -26.37 -1.71
N LEU A 109 -9.06 -25.40 -2.59
CA LEU A 109 -9.81 -24.14 -2.63
C LEU A 109 -11.31 -24.40 -2.73
N ASN A 110 -12.09 -23.43 -2.24
CA ASN A 110 -13.53 -23.44 -2.33
C ASN A 110 -14.02 -23.76 -3.76
N PRO A 111 -14.90 -24.76 -3.95
CA PRO A 111 -15.47 -25.09 -5.26
C PRO A 111 -16.22 -23.93 -5.94
N LEU A 112 -16.70 -22.95 -5.18
CA LEU A 112 -17.37 -21.77 -5.72
C LEU A 112 -16.41 -20.84 -6.50
N THR A 113 -15.10 -20.93 -6.28
CA THR A 113 -14.08 -20.19 -7.06
C THR A 113 -13.45 -21.04 -8.16
N THR A 114 -14.01 -22.20 -8.49
CA THR A 114 -13.54 -23.08 -9.59
C THR A 114 -13.52 -22.33 -10.93
N PRO A 115 -12.57 -22.65 -11.84
CA PRO A 115 -12.52 -22.06 -13.18
C PRO A 115 -13.88 -22.01 -13.86
N ALA A 116 -14.09 -20.94 -14.63
CA ALA A 116 -15.27 -20.75 -15.44
C ALA A 116 -15.49 -21.91 -16.42
N LEU A 117 -16.75 -22.35 -16.53
CA LEU A 117 -17.18 -23.35 -17.52
C LEU A 117 -17.45 -22.68 -18.88
N PRO A 118 -17.52 -23.44 -19.99
CA PRO A 118 -17.98 -22.90 -21.27
C PRO A 118 -19.32 -22.13 -21.13
N GLY A 119 -19.43 -20.94 -21.74
CA GLY A 119 -20.58 -20.04 -21.56
C GLY A 119 -20.47 -19.09 -20.36
N GLN A 120 -19.32 -19.05 -19.69
CA GLN A 120 -19.00 -18.12 -18.59
C GLN A 120 -17.86 -17.16 -18.96
N GLU A 121 -17.86 -16.65 -20.19
CA GLU A 121 -16.80 -15.79 -20.76
C GLU A 121 -16.61 -14.49 -19.95
N ALA A 122 -17.63 -14.06 -19.21
CA ALA A 122 -17.56 -12.90 -18.32
C ALA A 122 -16.48 -13.02 -17.23
N TRP A 123 -15.96 -14.22 -16.94
CA TRP A 123 -14.89 -14.47 -15.96
C TRP A 123 -13.48 -14.47 -16.56
N ILE A 124 -13.36 -14.37 -17.89
CA ILE A 124 -12.10 -14.46 -18.63
C ILE A 124 -11.93 -13.12 -19.37
N PRO A 125 -11.43 -12.08 -18.70
CA PRO A 125 -11.28 -10.78 -19.33
C PRO A 125 -10.09 -10.77 -20.30
N SER A 126 -10.11 -9.82 -21.23
CA SER A 126 -8.95 -9.57 -22.09
C SER A 126 -7.84 -8.87 -21.32
N PHE A 127 -6.61 -9.36 -21.47
CA PHE A 127 -5.42 -8.77 -20.86
C PHE A 127 -4.64 -7.95 -21.89
N LYS A 128 -4.26 -6.74 -21.50
CA LYS A 128 -3.34 -5.89 -22.26
C LYS A 128 -1.92 -6.10 -21.72
N PRO A 129 -0.97 -6.57 -22.55
CA PRO A 129 0.42 -6.72 -22.13
C PRO A 129 1.03 -5.38 -21.70
N LEU A 130 1.85 -5.44 -20.66
CA LEU A 130 2.74 -4.39 -20.18
C LEU A 130 4.19 -4.91 -20.18
N SER A 131 5.15 -4.08 -19.75
CA SER A 131 6.56 -4.48 -19.68
C SER A 131 6.84 -5.45 -18.53
N LYS A 132 7.88 -6.28 -18.71
CA LYS A 132 8.42 -7.23 -17.71
C LYS A 132 7.41 -8.27 -17.20
N GLY A 133 6.67 -8.92 -18.11
CA GLY A 133 5.71 -9.99 -17.75
C GLY A 133 4.43 -9.51 -17.07
N ARG A 134 4.23 -8.19 -16.96
CA ARG A 134 3.00 -7.60 -16.42
C ARG A 134 1.91 -7.53 -17.48
N GLN A 135 0.67 -7.63 -17.04
CA GLN A 135 -0.53 -7.54 -17.86
C GLN A 135 -1.57 -6.73 -17.09
N LEU A 136 -2.36 -5.92 -17.80
CA LEU A 136 -3.42 -5.10 -17.23
C LEU A 136 -4.76 -5.50 -17.82
N THR A 137 -5.77 -5.62 -16.97
CA THR A 137 -7.16 -5.72 -17.41
C THR A 137 -8.05 -4.78 -16.61
N VAL A 138 -9.23 -4.48 -17.15
CA VAL A 138 -10.35 -3.87 -16.42
C VAL A 138 -11.42 -4.95 -16.34
N PHE A 139 -11.62 -5.49 -15.15
CA PHE A 139 -12.47 -6.64 -14.93
C PHE A 139 -13.76 -6.21 -14.23
N SER A 140 -14.91 -6.64 -14.78
CA SER A 140 -16.21 -6.49 -14.14
C SER A 140 -16.55 -7.77 -13.39
N GLY A 141 -16.39 -7.76 -12.07
CA GLY A 141 -16.68 -8.87 -11.17
C GLY A 141 -18.15 -9.28 -11.22
N PRO A 142 -18.50 -10.46 -11.75
CA PRO A 142 -19.90 -10.84 -11.93
C PRO A 142 -20.65 -11.02 -10.61
N LYS A 143 -19.98 -11.31 -9.49
CA LYS A 143 -20.63 -11.51 -8.19
C LYS A 143 -20.75 -10.22 -7.38
N SER A 144 -19.69 -9.42 -7.34
CA SER A 144 -19.64 -8.15 -6.59
C SER A 144 -20.29 -6.99 -7.33
N GLY A 145 -20.35 -7.04 -8.67
CA GLY A 145 -20.72 -5.91 -9.52
C GLY A 145 -19.61 -4.85 -9.64
N VAL A 146 -18.45 -5.07 -9.02
CA VAL A 146 -17.31 -4.16 -9.05
C VAL A 146 -16.66 -4.18 -10.43
N LYS A 147 -16.31 -3.01 -10.97
CA LYS A 147 -15.59 -2.89 -12.23
C LYS A 147 -14.31 -2.08 -12.05
N GLU A 148 -13.19 -2.78 -11.91
CA GLU A 148 -11.93 -2.14 -11.59
C GLU A 148 -10.74 -2.77 -12.32
N GLN A 149 -9.59 -2.08 -12.21
CA GLN A 149 -8.33 -2.56 -12.78
C GLN A 149 -7.75 -3.72 -11.98
N VAL A 150 -7.15 -4.68 -12.71
CA VAL A 150 -6.34 -5.75 -12.12
C VAL A 150 -5.04 -5.86 -12.91
N ILE A 151 -3.91 -5.81 -12.21
CA ILE A 151 -2.60 -6.11 -12.79
C ILE A 151 -2.23 -7.55 -12.44
N VAL A 152 -1.78 -8.30 -13.43
CA VAL A 152 -1.21 -9.64 -13.22
C VAL A 152 0.23 -9.64 -13.69
N TRP A 153 1.14 -10.21 -12.91
CA TRP A 153 2.50 -10.50 -13.31
C TRP A 153 2.71 -12.01 -13.35
N THR A 154 3.21 -12.51 -14.48
CA THR A 154 3.62 -13.89 -14.65
C THR A 154 5.14 -13.99 -14.71
N PRO A 155 5.75 -15.02 -14.10
CA PRO A 155 7.20 -15.21 -14.16
C PRO A 155 7.67 -15.47 -15.58
N GLN A 156 8.96 -15.22 -15.83
CA GLN A 156 9.62 -15.58 -17.08
C GLN A 156 9.48 -17.09 -17.32
N GLY A 157 9.12 -17.46 -18.54
CA GLY A 157 8.86 -18.85 -18.91
C GLY A 157 7.45 -19.35 -18.61
N TYR A 158 6.54 -18.49 -18.11
CA TYR A 158 5.13 -18.86 -18.00
C TYR A 158 4.55 -19.31 -19.34
N ASP A 159 3.99 -20.52 -19.36
CA ASP A 159 3.32 -21.12 -20.49
C ASP A 159 1.95 -21.69 -20.02
N PRO A 160 0.81 -21.15 -20.51
CA PRO A 160 -0.51 -21.67 -20.15
C PRO A 160 -0.78 -23.10 -20.65
N ASP A 161 0.00 -23.58 -21.62
CA ASP A 161 -0.15 -24.92 -22.20
C ASP A 161 0.73 -25.96 -21.48
N ASP A 162 1.73 -25.55 -20.71
CA ASP A 162 2.58 -26.44 -19.92
C ASP A 162 1.85 -27.03 -18.70
N LYS A 163 1.32 -28.24 -18.85
CA LYS A 163 0.60 -28.94 -17.76
C LYS A 163 1.50 -29.53 -16.67
N THR A 164 2.82 -29.40 -16.78
CA THR A 164 3.77 -29.93 -15.78
C THR A 164 4.07 -28.94 -14.67
N THR A 165 4.02 -27.64 -14.98
CA THR A 165 4.27 -26.58 -13.99
C THR A 165 2.96 -26.12 -13.34
N THR A 166 2.93 -26.10 -12.01
CA THR A 166 1.85 -25.50 -11.22
C THR A 166 2.35 -24.20 -10.60
N TYR A 167 1.54 -23.15 -10.65
CA TYR A 167 1.88 -21.83 -10.13
C TYR A 167 1.13 -21.52 -8.83
N ASN A 168 1.84 -21.02 -7.83
CA ASN A 168 1.23 -20.36 -6.67
C ASN A 168 0.62 -19.02 -7.08
N VAL A 169 -0.26 -18.47 -6.24
CA VAL A 169 -0.84 -17.12 -6.45
C VAL A 169 -0.61 -16.24 -5.24
N LEU A 170 0.04 -15.11 -5.47
CA LEU A 170 0.17 -14.00 -4.53
C LEU A 170 -0.80 -12.89 -4.93
N GLU A 171 -1.92 -12.78 -4.24
CA GLU A 171 -2.82 -11.64 -4.37
C GLU A 171 -2.35 -10.50 -3.45
N PHE A 172 -1.92 -9.38 -4.01
CA PHE A 172 -1.35 -8.27 -3.26
C PHE A 172 -2.27 -7.04 -3.31
N ILE A 173 -2.66 -6.52 -2.14
CA ILE A 173 -3.53 -5.35 -1.99
C ILE A 173 -2.68 -4.14 -1.61
N HIS A 174 -2.81 -3.07 -2.38
CA HIS A 174 -2.11 -1.81 -2.11
C HIS A 174 -2.71 -1.04 -0.93
N GLY A 175 -1.89 -0.17 -0.34
CA GLY A 175 -2.33 0.82 0.64
C GLY A 175 -3.23 1.93 0.07
N TYR A 176 -3.82 2.70 0.99
CA TYR A 176 -4.58 3.92 0.71
C TYR A 176 -3.85 5.13 1.29
N PRO A 177 -3.67 6.21 0.51
CA PRO A 177 -3.88 6.27 -0.93
C PRO A 177 -2.92 5.33 -1.70
N GLY A 178 -3.28 4.91 -2.92
CA GLY A 178 -2.46 4.03 -3.75
C GLY A 178 -3.22 3.41 -4.92
N SER A 179 -2.53 2.58 -5.71
CA SER A 179 -3.11 1.85 -6.85
C SER A 179 -2.35 0.54 -7.15
N PRO A 180 -2.91 -0.35 -7.99
CA PRO A 180 -2.20 -1.53 -8.46
C PRO A 180 -0.85 -1.23 -9.15
N VAL A 181 -0.80 -0.14 -9.92
CA VAL A 181 0.42 0.30 -10.62
C VAL A 181 1.51 0.69 -9.62
N SER A 182 1.11 1.42 -8.57
CA SER A 182 2.03 1.96 -7.57
C SER A 182 2.82 0.85 -6.87
N VAL A 183 2.14 -0.22 -6.44
CA VAL A 183 2.77 -1.37 -5.78
C VAL A 183 3.58 -2.20 -6.78
N ALA A 184 3.05 -2.43 -7.99
CA ALA A 184 3.78 -3.16 -9.02
C ALA A 184 5.12 -2.52 -9.37
N LEU A 185 5.22 -1.19 -9.28
CA LEU A 185 6.48 -0.45 -9.46
C LEU A 185 7.32 -0.44 -8.18
N ALA A 186 6.72 -0.16 -7.03
CA ALA A 186 7.46 0.07 -5.79
C ALA A 186 8.05 -1.21 -5.20
N LEU A 187 7.38 -2.36 -5.32
CA LEU A 187 7.87 -3.64 -4.82
C LEU A 187 8.68 -4.44 -5.84
N ASP A 188 8.65 -4.06 -7.13
CA ASP A 188 9.38 -4.70 -8.24
C ASP A 188 9.36 -6.24 -8.24
N PHE A 189 8.16 -6.82 -8.19
CA PHE A 189 7.94 -8.28 -8.30
C PHE A 189 8.66 -8.88 -9.50
N SER A 190 8.71 -8.14 -10.62
CA SER A 190 9.35 -8.59 -11.85
C SER A 190 10.84 -8.88 -11.73
N SER A 191 11.52 -8.28 -10.74
CA SER A 191 12.92 -8.54 -10.45
C SER A 191 13.07 -9.44 -9.23
N ASN A 192 12.55 -9.03 -8.06
CA ASN A 192 12.86 -9.73 -6.82
C ASN A 192 12.20 -11.12 -6.71
N LEU A 193 10.96 -11.28 -7.16
CA LEU A 193 10.25 -12.56 -7.15
C LEU A 193 10.78 -13.45 -8.25
N GLN A 194 11.08 -12.91 -9.43
CA GLN A 194 11.74 -13.67 -10.48
C GLN A 194 13.06 -14.28 -9.99
N GLN A 195 13.91 -13.47 -9.36
CA GLN A 195 15.17 -13.96 -8.81
C GLN A 195 14.97 -15.00 -7.70
N ALA A 196 13.95 -14.85 -6.85
CA ALA A 196 13.64 -15.85 -5.82
C ALA A 196 13.18 -17.19 -6.45
N ILE A 197 12.39 -17.13 -7.53
CA ILE A 197 12.01 -18.30 -8.32
C ILE A 197 13.25 -18.94 -8.96
N ASP A 198 14.12 -18.16 -9.60
CA ASP A 198 15.33 -18.65 -10.27
C ASP A 198 16.30 -19.32 -9.30
N ARG A 199 16.36 -18.83 -8.04
CA ARG A 199 17.17 -19.42 -6.95
C ARG A 199 16.50 -20.61 -6.27
N GLY A 200 15.25 -20.94 -6.60
CA GLY A 200 14.49 -22.00 -5.95
C GLY A 200 14.10 -21.69 -4.50
N GLU A 201 14.07 -20.41 -4.11
CA GLU A 201 13.67 -19.95 -2.77
C GLU A 201 12.16 -19.99 -2.57
N ILE A 202 11.40 -19.96 -3.66
CA ILE A 202 9.94 -20.08 -3.72
C ILE A 202 9.55 -20.79 -5.02
N ALA A 203 8.48 -21.59 -4.98
CA ALA A 203 7.95 -22.18 -6.20
C ALA A 203 7.45 -21.12 -7.22
N PRO A 204 7.32 -21.48 -8.52
CA PRO A 204 6.77 -20.58 -9.53
C PRO A 204 5.48 -19.92 -9.05
N THR A 205 5.43 -18.59 -9.08
CA THR A 205 4.37 -17.81 -8.44
C THR A 205 3.90 -16.70 -9.38
N ILE A 206 2.58 -16.58 -9.56
CA ILE A 206 1.92 -15.46 -10.24
C ILE A 206 1.53 -14.41 -9.20
N VAL A 207 1.70 -13.13 -9.52
CA VAL A 207 1.24 -12.03 -8.67
C VAL A 207 0.01 -11.38 -9.28
N VAL A 208 -1.01 -11.16 -8.48
CA VAL A 208 -2.28 -10.53 -8.87
C VAL A 208 -2.49 -9.32 -7.97
N ILE A 209 -2.69 -8.15 -8.56
CA ILE A 209 -2.79 -6.88 -7.85
C ILE A 209 -4.12 -6.23 -8.28
N PRO A 210 -5.23 -6.56 -7.61
CA PRO A 210 -6.51 -5.92 -7.85
C PRO A 210 -6.54 -4.50 -7.26
N GLU A 211 -7.32 -3.61 -7.86
CA GLU A 211 -7.67 -2.32 -7.24
C GLU A 211 -8.52 -2.57 -6.00
N GLY A 212 -8.06 -2.02 -4.87
CA GLY A 212 -8.74 -2.12 -3.57
C GLY A 212 -9.66 -0.93 -3.28
N ASN A 213 -9.42 0.23 -3.91
CA ASN A 213 -10.23 1.44 -3.75
C ASN A 213 -11.41 1.40 -4.72
N VAL A 214 -12.34 0.46 -4.47
CA VAL A 214 -13.51 0.23 -5.32
C VAL A 214 -14.30 1.53 -5.52
N ASN A 215 -14.63 1.84 -6.77
CA ASN A 215 -15.35 3.05 -7.18
C ASN A 215 -14.68 4.36 -6.74
N ARG A 216 -13.36 4.33 -6.51
CA ARG A 216 -12.55 5.45 -5.99
C ARG A 216 -12.96 5.90 -4.59
N GLU A 217 -13.62 5.04 -3.83
CA GLU A 217 -13.93 5.29 -2.44
C GLU A 217 -12.77 4.84 -1.54
N VAL A 218 -12.73 5.40 -0.33
CA VAL A 218 -11.79 4.96 0.72
C VAL A 218 -12.11 3.49 1.04
N PRO A 219 -11.13 2.57 0.95
CA PRO A 219 -11.42 1.15 0.96
C PRO A 219 -11.98 0.71 2.31
N THR A 220 -13.14 0.06 2.26
CA THR A 220 -13.68 -0.70 3.39
C THR A 220 -13.48 -2.16 3.02
N CYS A 221 -12.55 -2.87 3.67
CA CYS A 221 -12.13 -4.25 3.36
C CYS A 221 -13.22 -5.31 3.63
N ALA A 222 -14.49 -4.99 3.38
CA ALA A 222 -15.69 -5.72 3.74
C ALA A 222 -16.81 -5.41 2.73
N ASP A 223 -17.85 -6.24 2.70
CA ASP A 223 -19.05 -5.93 1.93
C ASP A 223 -19.95 -4.99 2.75
N VAL A 224 -20.09 -3.76 2.30
CA VAL A 224 -20.97 -2.76 2.90
C VAL A 224 -22.39 -2.96 2.38
N LYS A 225 -23.37 -3.07 3.27
CA LYS A 225 -24.78 -3.23 2.87
C LYS A 225 -25.22 -2.02 2.04
N ASN A 226 -25.73 -2.28 0.82
CA ASN A 226 -26.11 -1.26 -0.18
C ASN A 226 -24.93 -0.37 -0.62
N GLY A 227 -23.69 -0.81 -0.41
CA GLY A 227 -22.49 -0.13 -0.84
C GLY A 227 -21.51 -1.11 -1.45
N GLU A 228 -20.22 -0.76 -1.38
CA GLU A 228 -19.17 -1.53 -2.04
C GLU A 228 -19.04 -2.96 -1.53
N GLN A 229 -18.89 -3.89 -2.48
CA GLN A 229 -18.76 -5.33 -2.23
C GLN A 229 -17.29 -5.75 -2.30
N THR A 230 -16.43 -5.08 -1.54
CA THR A 230 -14.96 -5.20 -1.61
C THR A 230 -14.47 -6.58 -1.16
N ALA A 231 -15.08 -7.20 -0.15
CA ALA A 231 -14.66 -8.54 0.27
C ALA A 231 -15.07 -9.60 -0.76
N THR A 232 -16.26 -9.48 -1.35
CA THR A 232 -16.66 -10.34 -2.47
C THR A 232 -15.76 -10.13 -3.68
N TRP A 233 -15.38 -8.89 -4.01
CA TRP A 233 -14.45 -8.60 -5.10
C TRP A 233 -13.10 -9.31 -4.92
N LEU A 234 -12.46 -9.11 -3.77
CA LEU A 234 -11.11 -9.61 -3.48
C LEU A 234 -11.08 -11.11 -3.13
N SER A 235 -12.13 -11.65 -2.51
CA SER A 235 -12.13 -13.05 -2.02
C SER A 235 -13.02 -14.00 -2.84
N PHE A 236 -13.66 -13.52 -3.90
CA PHE A 236 -14.45 -14.35 -4.82
C PHE A 236 -14.13 -14.02 -6.27
N ASP A 237 -14.34 -12.77 -6.68
CA ASP A 237 -14.32 -12.44 -8.10
C ASP A 237 -12.92 -12.53 -8.69
N VAL A 238 -11.93 -11.90 -8.02
CA VAL A 238 -10.53 -11.93 -8.45
C VAL A 238 -9.95 -13.35 -8.44
N PRO A 239 -10.08 -14.16 -7.35
CA PRO A 239 -9.63 -15.55 -7.37
C PRO A 239 -10.24 -16.39 -8.48
N LYS A 240 -11.55 -16.26 -8.73
CA LYS A 240 -12.21 -17.02 -9.81
C LYS A 240 -11.75 -16.55 -11.19
N MET A 241 -11.58 -15.24 -11.41
CA MET A 241 -11.03 -14.68 -12.65
C MET A 241 -9.63 -15.25 -12.92
N VAL A 242 -8.77 -15.27 -11.91
CA VAL A 242 -7.40 -15.81 -12.01
C VAL A 242 -7.43 -17.29 -12.39
N ARG A 243 -8.22 -18.12 -11.68
CA ARG A 243 -8.36 -19.55 -12.00
C ARG A 243 -8.94 -19.81 -13.39
N SER A 244 -9.77 -18.90 -13.89
CA SER A 244 -10.37 -19.00 -15.23
C SER A 244 -9.42 -18.58 -16.35
N SER A 245 -8.49 -17.66 -16.06
CA SER A 245 -7.59 -17.06 -17.05
C SER A 245 -6.20 -17.70 -17.07
N PHE A 246 -5.77 -18.30 -15.96
CA PHE A 246 -4.46 -18.91 -15.78
C PHE A 246 -4.64 -20.38 -15.37
N PRO A 247 -4.77 -21.32 -16.33
CA PRO A 247 -5.22 -22.69 -16.06
C PRO A 247 -4.24 -23.53 -15.22
N ASN A 248 -3.02 -23.05 -15.01
CA ASN A 248 -1.93 -23.74 -14.31
C ASN A 248 -1.77 -23.28 -12.86
N VAL A 249 -2.64 -22.40 -12.35
CA VAL A 249 -2.61 -22.02 -10.94
C VAL A 249 -3.07 -23.17 -10.06
N SER A 250 -2.46 -23.30 -8.88
CA SER A 250 -2.79 -24.36 -7.92
C SER A 250 -4.25 -24.32 -7.50
N ASP A 251 -4.83 -25.50 -7.26
CA ASP A 251 -6.15 -25.65 -6.65
C ASP A 251 -6.11 -25.81 -5.13
N LYS A 252 -4.93 -25.65 -4.49
CA LYS A 252 -4.73 -25.81 -3.04
C LYS A 252 -4.59 -24.48 -2.31
N ARG A 253 -5.31 -24.29 -1.20
CA ARG A 253 -5.36 -23.01 -0.48
C ARG A 253 -3.99 -22.59 0.03
N LYS A 254 -3.14 -23.53 0.43
CA LYS A 254 -1.78 -23.27 0.91
C LYS A 254 -0.87 -22.59 -0.14
N ASP A 255 -1.21 -22.76 -1.41
CA ASP A 255 -0.50 -22.17 -2.56
C ASP A 255 -1.09 -20.80 -2.97
N TRP A 256 -2.05 -20.28 -2.20
CA TRP A 256 -2.65 -18.95 -2.36
C TRP A 256 -2.38 -18.10 -1.13
N MET A 257 -1.66 -16.99 -1.32
CA MET A 257 -1.41 -15.98 -0.30
C MET A 257 -2.13 -14.68 -0.64
N ILE A 258 -2.78 -14.09 0.36
CA ILE A 258 -3.22 -12.70 0.29
C ILE A 258 -2.25 -11.82 1.09
N ALA A 259 -1.71 -10.79 0.48
CA ALA A 259 -0.75 -9.89 1.08
C ALA A 259 -1.16 -8.44 0.88
N GLY A 260 -0.59 -7.52 1.64
CA GLY A 260 -0.78 -6.11 1.36
C GLY A 260 0.10 -5.20 2.20
N ASN A 261 0.14 -3.92 1.82
CA ASN A 261 0.81 -2.87 2.57
C ASN A 261 -0.19 -1.84 3.12
N SER A 262 0.07 -1.26 4.30
CA SER A 262 -0.78 -0.21 4.88
C SER A 262 -2.25 -0.64 5.01
N SER A 263 -3.22 0.11 4.48
CA SER A 263 -4.63 -0.32 4.47
C SER A 263 -4.86 -1.66 3.76
N GLY A 264 -4.08 -1.96 2.73
CA GLY A 264 -4.09 -3.27 2.06
C GLY A 264 -3.59 -4.40 2.96
N ALA A 265 -2.69 -4.10 3.90
CA ALA A 265 -2.23 -5.05 4.92
C ALA A 265 -3.32 -5.37 5.95
N TYR A 266 -4.14 -4.37 6.32
CA TYR A 266 -5.33 -4.63 7.13
C TYR A 266 -6.35 -5.47 6.34
N CYS A 267 -6.58 -5.17 5.06
CA CYS A 267 -7.45 -5.98 4.21
C CYS A 267 -6.96 -7.43 4.10
N SER A 268 -5.66 -7.65 3.85
CA SER A 268 -5.10 -9.00 3.70
C SER A 268 -5.20 -9.81 4.99
N ALA A 269 -4.95 -9.19 6.14
CA ALA A 269 -5.13 -9.83 7.44
C ALA A 269 -6.59 -10.26 7.67
N ARG A 270 -7.54 -9.32 7.49
CA ARG A 270 -8.96 -9.57 7.68
C ARG A 270 -9.47 -10.66 6.75
N LEU A 271 -9.20 -10.54 5.45
CA LEU A 271 -9.66 -11.50 4.44
C LEU A 271 -8.99 -12.86 4.62
N GLY A 272 -7.70 -12.92 4.99
CA GLY A 272 -7.02 -14.17 5.33
C GLY A 272 -7.63 -14.89 6.53
N MET A 273 -8.16 -14.17 7.52
CA MET A 273 -8.88 -14.77 8.66
C MET A 273 -10.30 -15.25 8.28
N LEU A 274 -11.00 -14.53 7.40
CA LEU A 274 -12.41 -14.78 7.09
C LEU A 274 -12.63 -15.74 5.91
N TYR A 275 -11.69 -15.77 4.96
CA TYR A 275 -11.75 -16.51 3.71
C TYR A 275 -10.60 -17.54 3.60
N GLY A 276 -10.34 -18.25 4.71
CA GLY A 276 -9.31 -19.30 4.78
C GLY A 276 -9.56 -20.49 3.85
N ASP A 277 -10.75 -20.59 3.25
CA ASP A 277 -11.13 -21.51 2.18
C ASP A 277 -10.60 -21.10 0.78
N VAL A 278 -10.08 -19.87 0.66
CA VAL A 278 -9.44 -19.33 -0.54
C VAL A 278 -7.96 -19.11 -0.30
N PHE A 279 -7.61 -18.44 0.80
CA PHE A 279 -6.24 -18.08 1.13
C PHE A 279 -5.70 -18.93 2.27
N GLY A 280 -4.63 -19.69 2.01
CA GLY A 280 -3.99 -20.52 3.03
C GLY A 280 -3.05 -19.75 3.95
N THR A 281 -2.59 -18.59 3.48
CA THR A 281 -1.64 -17.72 4.17
C THR A 281 -2.02 -16.25 3.95
N SER A 282 -1.62 -15.40 4.89
CA SER A 282 -1.77 -13.95 4.78
C SER A 282 -0.48 -13.24 5.18
N ALA A 283 -0.17 -12.12 4.52
CA ALA A 283 0.96 -11.27 4.85
C ALA A 283 0.55 -9.81 5.03
N VAL A 284 1.11 -9.18 6.06
CA VAL A 284 0.70 -7.88 6.57
C VAL A 284 1.95 -7.01 6.66
N LEU A 285 2.13 -6.08 5.71
CA LEU A 285 3.27 -5.15 5.70
C LEU A 285 2.80 -3.78 6.20
N SER A 286 3.20 -3.39 7.41
CA SER A 286 2.81 -2.12 8.02
C SER A 286 1.29 -1.92 8.10
N GLY A 287 0.56 -2.92 8.59
CA GLY A 287 -0.88 -2.82 8.84
C GLY A 287 -1.21 -2.14 10.18
N TYR A 288 -2.50 -1.99 10.46
CA TYR A 288 -3.02 -1.47 11.73
C TYR A 288 -4.01 -2.47 12.34
N ASP A 289 -4.20 -2.43 13.66
CA ASP A 289 -5.10 -3.36 14.36
C ASP A 289 -6.58 -3.02 14.22
N GLN A 290 -6.89 -1.73 14.32
CA GLN A 290 -8.26 -1.23 14.28
C GLN A 290 -8.62 -0.72 12.88
N PRO A 291 -9.87 -0.89 12.39
CA PRO A 291 -10.30 -0.43 11.07
C PRO A 291 -10.38 1.10 10.90
N ILE A 292 -9.23 1.79 10.94
CA ILE A 292 -9.14 3.25 10.93
C ILE A 292 -9.27 3.87 9.52
N VAL A 293 -9.22 3.05 8.46
CA VAL A 293 -9.45 3.46 7.07
C VAL A 293 -10.76 2.88 6.56
N GLY A 294 -11.50 3.66 5.77
CA GLY A 294 -12.83 3.30 5.27
C GLY A 294 -13.92 3.58 6.29
N SER A 295 -15.16 3.18 5.98
CA SER A 295 -16.32 3.45 6.82
C SER A 295 -16.73 2.21 7.61
N TRP A 296 -16.45 2.20 8.92
CA TRP A 296 -16.69 1.05 9.81
C TRP A 296 -17.71 1.34 10.91
N GLY A 297 -18.49 2.41 10.75
CA GLY A 297 -19.21 3.04 11.85
C GLY A 297 -18.27 3.79 12.78
N GLY A 298 -18.83 4.49 13.78
CA GLY A 298 -18.01 5.14 14.80
C GLY A 298 -17.13 4.15 15.56
N ARG A 299 -15.99 4.62 16.11
CA ARG A 299 -14.98 3.79 16.80
C ARG A 299 -15.52 2.89 17.92
N ASN A 300 -16.61 3.31 18.57
CA ASN A 300 -17.25 2.56 19.65
C ASN A 300 -18.36 1.60 19.17
N SER A 301 -18.54 1.46 17.85
CA SER A 301 -19.56 0.57 17.30
C SER A 301 -19.15 -0.89 17.39
N VAL A 302 -20.14 -1.79 17.43
CA VAL A 302 -19.93 -3.24 17.37
C VAL A 302 -19.25 -3.63 16.06
N THR A 303 -19.60 -2.97 14.95
CA THR A 303 -18.96 -3.16 13.65
C THR A 303 -17.46 -2.86 13.71
N PHE A 304 -17.07 -1.69 14.22
CA PHE A 304 -15.66 -1.29 14.31
C PHE A 304 -14.85 -2.23 15.22
N THR A 305 -15.35 -2.45 16.44
CA THR A 305 -14.65 -3.28 17.45
C THR A 305 -14.60 -4.75 17.05
N GLY A 306 -15.68 -5.29 16.46
CA GLY A 306 -15.74 -6.66 15.97
C GLY A 306 -14.83 -6.95 14.77
N ASN A 307 -14.34 -5.91 14.08
CA ASN A 307 -13.39 -6.02 12.98
C ASN A 307 -11.95 -5.64 13.37
N THR A 308 -11.66 -5.40 14.65
CA THR A 308 -10.26 -5.28 15.12
C THR A 308 -9.52 -6.61 14.91
N LEU A 309 -8.33 -6.59 14.29
CA LEU A 309 -7.63 -7.80 13.84
C LEU A 309 -7.25 -8.71 15.00
N SER A 310 -6.75 -8.18 16.12
CA SER A 310 -6.44 -8.99 17.30
C SER A 310 -7.67 -9.67 17.90
N SER A 311 -8.85 -9.05 17.78
CA SER A 311 -10.13 -9.65 18.18
C SER A 311 -10.56 -10.74 17.22
N LEU A 312 -10.44 -10.51 15.90
CA LEU A 312 -10.74 -11.50 14.86
C LEU A 312 -9.81 -12.72 14.93
N ALA A 313 -8.55 -12.52 15.33
CA ALA A 313 -7.57 -13.59 15.51
C ALA A 313 -8.03 -14.65 16.53
N GLY A 314 -8.83 -14.27 17.54
CA GLY A 314 -9.40 -15.20 18.52
C GLY A 314 -10.71 -15.87 18.13
N GLN A 315 -11.37 -15.42 17.05
CA GLN A 315 -12.69 -15.91 16.67
C GLN A 315 -12.68 -17.36 16.17
N PRO A 316 -13.82 -18.07 16.22
CA PRO A 316 -13.96 -19.35 15.57
C PRO A 316 -13.60 -19.37 14.09
N ARG A 317 -12.84 -20.39 13.68
CA ARG A 317 -12.46 -20.65 12.29
C ARG A 317 -12.43 -22.14 11.98
N SER A 318 -12.76 -22.48 10.74
CA SER A 318 -12.70 -23.84 10.18
C SER A 318 -11.31 -24.22 9.65
N TRP A 319 -10.37 -23.26 9.67
CA TRP A 319 -9.05 -23.38 9.04
C TRP A 319 -7.98 -22.83 9.98
N PRO A 320 -6.78 -23.44 10.01
CA PRO A 320 -5.62 -22.84 10.66
C PRO A 320 -5.27 -21.50 10.03
N LEU A 321 -4.94 -20.53 10.89
CA LEU A 321 -4.41 -19.23 10.50
C LEU A 321 -2.91 -19.36 10.23
N ASN A 322 -2.43 -18.91 9.08
CA ASN A 322 -1.01 -18.69 8.83
C ASN A 322 -0.82 -17.21 8.46
N MET A 323 -0.13 -16.45 9.31
CA MET A 323 0.01 -15.01 9.16
C MET A 323 1.46 -14.55 9.35
N TYR A 324 1.95 -13.76 8.41
CA TYR A 324 3.22 -13.05 8.49
C TYR A 324 2.97 -11.56 8.70
N VAL A 325 3.50 -10.98 9.76
CA VAL A 325 3.31 -9.57 10.11
C VAL A 325 4.65 -8.88 10.16
N TYR A 326 4.79 -7.86 9.34
CA TYR A 326 5.97 -7.01 9.28
C TYR A 326 5.63 -5.57 9.61
N GLY A 327 6.55 -4.89 10.27
CA GLY A 327 6.49 -3.46 10.53
C GLY A 327 7.84 -2.93 10.96
N ALA A 328 7.88 -1.65 11.32
CA ALA A 328 9.10 -0.97 11.76
C ALA A 328 8.82 -0.13 13.00
N GLN A 329 9.84 0.12 13.82
CA GLN A 329 9.68 0.80 15.12
C GLN A 329 9.05 2.19 15.02
N LEU A 330 9.35 2.96 13.95
CA LEU A 330 8.79 4.31 13.77
C LEU A 330 7.41 4.32 13.10
N ASP A 331 6.90 3.16 12.69
CA ASP A 331 5.53 2.97 12.20
C ASP A 331 4.64 2.48 13.36
N ARG A 332 4.01 3.43 14.03
CA ARG A 332 3.32 3.20 15.31
C ARG A 332 2.14 2.24 15.18
N ASP A 333 1.41 2.35 14.09
CA ASP A 333 0.24 1.53 13.82
C ASP A 333 0.66 0.05 13.64
N SER A 334 1.75 -0.19 12.91
CA SER A 334 2.30 -1.54 12.73
C SER A 334 2.84 -2.15 14.03
N LEU A 335 3.51 -1.33 14.85
CA LEU A 335 4.01 -1.77 16.15
C LEU A 335 2.84 -2.11 17.10
N HIS A 336 1.80 -1.28 17.12
CA HIS A 336 0.60 -1.54 17.93
C HIS A 336 -0.13 -2.80 17.47
N LEU A 337 -0.26 -3.01 16.16
CA LEU A 337 -0.80 -4.26 15.60
C LEU A 337 -0.01 -5.48 16.08
N ALA A 338 1.31 -5.48 15.90
CA ALA A 338 2.13 -6.62 16.31
C ALA A 338 2.04 -6.86 17.82
N LYS A 339 2.02 -5.80 18.64
CA LYS A 339 1.85 -5.90 20.09
C LYS A 339 0.51 -6.51 20.47
N ASN A 340 -0.58 -6.13 19.83
CA ASN A 340 -1.92 -6.67 20.13
C ASN A 340 -2.05 -8.12 19.63
N LEU A 341 -1.49 -8.45 18.46
CA LEU A 341 -1.42 -9.83 17.97
C LEU A 341 -0.56 -10.72 18.88
N SER A 342 0.55 -10.22 19.44
CA SER A 342 1.36 -10.99 20.40
C SER A 342 0.61 -11.42 21.66
N ARG A 343 -0.53 -10.77 21.95
CA ARG A 343 -1.40 -11.02 23.12
C ARG A 343 -2.74 -11.62 22.73
N ALA A 344 -2.98 -11.83 21.43
CA ALA A 344 -4.23 -12.41 20.95
C ALA A 344 -4.29 -13.90 21.28
N SER A 345 -5.52 -14.40 21.42
CA SER A 345 -5.75 -15.84 21.57
C SER A 345 -5.72 -16.53 20.22
N TYR A 346 -4.95 -17.60 20.11
CA TYR A 346 -4.83 -18.40 18.88
C TYR A 346 -5.27 -19.84 19.13
N ARG A 347 -5.53 -20.57 18.05
CA ARG A 347 -5.93 -21.97 18.08
C ARG A 347 -4.73 -22.89 17.85
N ALA A 348 -4.85 -24.13 18.31
CA ALA A 348 -3.95 -25.20 17.89
C ALA A 348 -3.90 -25.26 16.35
N GLY A 349 -2.70 -25.36 15.78
CA GLY A 349 -2.50 -25.28 14.33
C GLY A 349 -2.22 -23.89 13.77
N ASP A 350 -2.51 -22.81 14.50
CA ASP A 350 -2.23 -21.45 14.02
C ASP A 350 -0.72 -21.16 14.01
N ARG A 351 -0.26 -20.44 12.98
CA ARG A 351 1.08 -19.87 12.84
C ARG A 351 1.00 -18.36 12.67
N VAL A 352 1.67 -17.63 13.55
CA VAL A 352 1.84 -16.18 13.43
C VAL A 352 3.32 -15.84 13.61
N GLU A 353 3.87 -15.15 12.63
CA GLU A 353 5.24 -14.64 12.67
C GLU A 353 5.19 -13.11 12.72
N LEU A 354 5.69 -12.55 13.81
CA LEU A 354 5.77 -11.10 14.03
C LEU A 354 7.22 -10.66 13.80
N LYS A 355 7.42 -9.69 12.93
CA LYS A 355 8.73 -9.14 12.63
C LYS A 355 8.68 -7.63 12.59
N ILE A 356 9.07 -7.00 13.69
CA ILE A 356 9.27 -5.55 13.75
C ILE A 356 10.76 -5.23 13.70
N THR A 357 11.16 -4.40 12.73
CA THR A 357 12.55 -3.91 12.63
C THR A 357 12.77 -2.74 13.57
N ALA A 358 13.97 -2.64 14.14
CA ALA A 358 14.36 -1.53 15.02
C ALA A 358 14.54 -0.20 14.26
N GLU A 359 14.76 -0.27 12.95
CA GLU A 359 14.89 0.88 12.06
C GLU A 359 13.79 0.85 10.99
N GLY A 360 13.56 2.00 10.36
CA GLY A 360 12.55 2.16 9.33
C GLY A 360 11.24 2.76 9.82
N GLY A 361 10.40 3.11 8.85
CA GLY A 361 9.05 3.60 9.04
C GLY A 361 8.09 3.03 7.99
N HIS A 362 7.02 3.76 7.72
CA HIS A 362 5.92 3.38 6.85
C HIS A 362 6.24 3.61 5.35
N ASN A 363 7.24 2.94 4.80
CA ASN A 363 7.75 3.26 3.46
C ASN A 363 8.05 2.07 2.54
N TRP A 364 8.22 2.37 1.25
CA TRP A 364 8.45 1.35 0.21
C TRP A 364 9.78 0.62 0.33
N ALA A 365 10.83 1.28 0.85
CA ALA A 365 12.13 0.65 1.00
C ALA A 365 12.04 -0.50 2.02
N THR A 366 11.42 -0.25 3.19
CA THR A 366 11.26 -1.25 4.24
C THR A 366 10.40 -2.43 3.76
N TRP A 367 9.32 -2.19 3.02
CA TRP A 367 8.49 -3.27 2.47
C TRP A 367 9.22 -4.09 1.40
N ARG A 368 9.94 -3.43 0.49
CA ARG A 368 10.70 -4.10 -0.58
C ARG A 368 11.81 -4.98 -0.02
N GLU A 369 12.55 -4.47 0.96
CA GLU A 369 13.64 -5.20 1.62
C GLU A 369 13.14 -6.48 2.32
N GLN A 370 11.89 -6.46 2.79
CA GLN A 370 11.29 -7.59 3.48
C GLN A 370 10.79 -8.71 2.54
N MET A 371 10.54 -8.43 1.26
CA MET A 371 9.92 -9.40 0.35
C MET A 371 10.66 -10.75 0.23
N PRO A 372 12.01 -10.81 0.11
CA PRO A 372 12.72 -12.08 -0.02
C PRO A 372 12.53 -13.03 1.17
N GLU A 373 12.41 -12.48 2.38
CA GLU A 373 12.15 -13.31 3.56
C GLU A 373 10.69 -13.71 3.67
N LEU A 374 9.75 -12.85 3.26
CA LEU A 374 8.35 -13.25 3.14
C LEU A 374 8.18 -14.45 2.18
N TYR A 375 8.89 -14.45 1.04
CA TYR A 375 8.86 -15.57 0.10
C TYR A 375 9.37 -16.87 0.71
N ARG A 376 10.52 -16.82 1.39
CA ARG A 376 11.10 -17.97 2.10
C ARG A 376 10.19 -18.49 3.20
N TRP A 377 9.57 -17.59 3.97
CA TRP A 377 8.60 -17.94 5.00
C TRP A 377 7.39 -18.65 4.39
N TRP A 378 6.82 -18.11 3.32
CA TRP A 378 5.65 -18.71 2.67
C TRP A 378 5.98 -20.08 2.11
N GLU A 379 7.12 -20.24 1.44
CA GLU A 379 7.59 -21.53 0.93
C GLU A 379 7.78 -22.55 2.06
N GLN A 380 8.33 -22.14 3.19
CA GLN A 380 8.45 -22.99 4.37
C GLN A 380 7.09 -23.45 4.90
N VAL A 381 6.14 -22.51 5.10
CA VAL A 381 4.80 -22.82 5.63
C VAL A 381 4.03 -23.76 4.71
N ARG A 382 4.12 -23.54 3.39
CA ARG A 382 3.43 -24.32 2.35
C ARG A 382 3.91 -25.77 2.26
N ASN A 383 5.15 -26.03 2.66
CA ASN A 383 5.78 -27.35 2.69
C ASN A 383 5.83 -27.98 4.10
N SER A 384 5.23 -27.34 5.11
CA SER A 384 5.22 -27.85 6.48
C SER A 384 3.82 -28.33 6.88
N ASP A 385 3.74 -29.48 7.56
CA ASP A 385 2.50 -29.96 8.18
C ASP A 385 1.95 -28.96 9.19
N THR A 386 0.63 -28.84 9.32
CA THR A 386 0.00 -28.01 10.36
C THR A 386 0.57 -28.36 11.75
N PRO A 387 1.00 -27.38 12.56
CA PRO A 387 1.61 -27.66 13.85
C PRO A 387 0.56 -28.20 14.82
N LYS A 388 0.99 -29.03 15.78
CA LYS A 388 0.07 -29.57 16.80
C LYS A 388 -0.44 -28.48 17.74
N ASP A 389 0.44 -27.55 18.11
CA ASP A 389 0.15 -26.41 18.97
C ASP A 389 0.27 -25.09 18.18
N THR A 390 -0.19 -23.99 18.77
CA THR A 390 0.03 -22.65 18.20
C THR A 390 1.52 -22.34 18.09
N GLN A 391 1.94 -21.79 16.96
CA GLN A 391 3.27 -21.22 16.77
C GLN A 391 3.19 -19.69 16.67
N LEU A 392 3.61 -18.99 17.72
CA LEU A 392 3.81 -17.55 17.72
C LEU A 392 5.31 -17.26 17.76
N LYS A 393 5.85 -16.66 16.69
CA LYS A 393 7.26 -16.28 16.58
C LYS A 393 7.43 -14.77 16.58
N GLY A 394 8.55 -14.32 17.13
CA GLY A 394 8.96 -12.91 17.09
C GLY A 394 8.14 -11.95 17.96
N ALA A 395 7.42 -12.47 18.95
CA ALA A 395 6.71 -11.67 19.95
C ALA A 395 7.62 -10.64 20.65
N ASP A 396 8.89 -10.97 20.87
CA ASP A 396 9.87 -10.04 21.46
C ASP A 396 10.09 -8.80 20.59
N SER A 397 10.05 -8.95 19.25
CA SER A 397 10.16 -7.80 18.33
C SER A 397 8.95 -6.88 18.43
N ALA A 398 7.77 -7.41 18.75
CA ALA A 398 6.55 -6.63 18.96
C ALA A 398 6.53 -5.86 20.30
N LEU A 399 7.46 -6.16 21.20
CA LEU A 399 7.58 -5.53 22.52
C LEU A 399 8.67 -4.45 22.56
N ILE A 400 9.29 -4.12 21.41
CA ILE A 400 10.20 -2.99 21.29
C ILE A 400 9.47 -1.73 21.78
N PRO A 401 10.07 -0.92 22.69
CA PRO A 401 9.44 0.30 23.17
C PRO A 401 9.16 1.26 22.02
N GLU A 402 7.98 1.90 22.06
CA GLU A 402 7.71 3.05 21.21
C GLU A 402 8.81 4.10 21.40
N SER A 403 9.44 4.49 20.30
CA SER A 403 10.46 5.51 20.28
C SER A 403 9.93 6.77 19.60
N SER A 404 10.47 7.92 19.98
CA SER A 404 10.26 9.15 19.23
C SER A 404 11.46 9.37 18.32
N PRO A 405 11.27 9.90 17.10
CA PRO A 405 12.38 10.27 16.25
C PRO A 405 13.35 11.22 16.96
N ALA A 406 14.65 11.05 16.74
CA ALA A 406 15.67 11.92 17.32
C ALA A 406 15.42 13.40 16.94
N LEU A 407 15.74 14.32 17.85
CA LEU A 407 15.41 15.75 17.73
C LEU A 407 15.86 16.37 16.39
N PHE A 408 17.04 16.00 15.90
CA PHE A 408 17.63 16.48 14.64
C PHE A 408 17.68 15.40 13.53
N SER A 409 16.78 14.42 13.56
CA SER A 409 16.57 13.48 12.44
C SER A 409 15.69 14.08 11.33
N LEU A 410 15.47 13.36 10.23
CA LEU A 410 14.52 13.77 9.18
C LEU A 410 13.08 13.92 9.67
N MET A 411 12.70 13.18 10.69
CA MET A 411 11.39 13.29 11.33
C MET A 411 11.43 14.17 12.59
N GLY A 412 12.59 14.72 12.96
CA GLY A 412 12.82 15.43 14.21
C GLY A 412 12.26 16.86 14.18
N TRP A 413 11.63 17.28 15.28
CA TRP A 413 11.12 18.65 15.42
C TRP A 413 12.20 19.70 15.32
N GLY A 414 13.42 19.43 15.78
CA GLY A 414 14.56 20.34 15.66
C GLY A 414 14.91 20.63 14.21
N THR A 415 14.99 19.59 13.36
CA THR A 415 15.22 19.74 11.92
C THR A 415 14.09 20.54 11.26
N ILE A 416 12.84 20.17 11.53
CA ILE A 416 11.65 20.84 10.97
C ILE A 416 11.66 22.34 11.32
N THR A 417 11.88 22.69 12.59
CA THR A 417 11.90 24.08 13.05
C THR A 417 13.05 24.86 12.42
N VAL A 418 14.26 24.29 12.40
CA VAL A 418 15.43 24.96 11.79
C VAL A 418 15.18 25.21 10.30
N VAL A 419 14.73 24.21 9.55
CA VAL A 419 14.47 24.35 8.11
C VAL A 419 13.36 25.36 7.85
N ALA A 420 12.27 25.36 8.63
CA ALA A 420 11.20 26.33 8.49
C ALA A 420 11.68 27.78 8.75
N VAL A 421 12.46 28.00 9.81
CA VAL A 421 13.03 29.33 10.11
C VAL A 421 13.99 29.77 9.00
N VAL A 422 14.87 28.89 8.55
CA VAL A 422 15.83 29.19 7.46
C VAL A 422 15.09 29.47 6.15
N ALA A 423 14.00 28.76 5.85
CA ALA A 423 13.15 29.03 4.69
C ALA A 423 12.51 30.44 4.77
N ILE A 424 11.94 30.81 5.93
CA ILE A 424 11.34 32.14 6.14
C ILE A 424 12.40 33.24 5.96
N LEU A 425 13.57 33.08 6.57
CA LEU A 425 14.67 34.02 6.44
C LEU A 425 15.17 34.11 4.99
N ALA A 426 15.26 33.00 4.27
CA ALA A 426 15.64 32.97 2.86
C ALA A 426 14.62 33.71 1.98
N LEU A 427 13.32 33.54 2.22
CA LEU A 427 12.27 34.28 1.50
C LEU A 427 12.33 35.78 1.80
N ALA A 428 12.54 36.17 3.06
CA ALA A 428 12.70 37.57 3.45
C ALA A 428 13.95 38.19 2.79
N ALA A 429 15.08 37.47 2.82
CA ALA A 429 16.31 37.88 2.15
C ALA A 429 16.11 38.01 0.64
N LEU A 430 15.36 37.09 0.01
CA LEU A 430 15.04 37.14 -1.41
C LEU A 430 14.29 38.43 -1.77
N ILE A 431 13.20 38.73 -1.03
CA ILE A 431 12.37 39.92 -1.24
C ILE A 431 13.19 41.21 -1.08
N HIS A 432 14.12 41.23 -0.12
CA HIS A 432 14.95 42.40 0.16
C HIS A 432 16.14 42.57 -0.80
N ARG A 433 16.86 41.48 -1.11
CA ARG A 433 18.15 41.53 -1.83
C ARG A 433 17.99 41.50 -3.34
N VAL A 434 16.98 40.82 -3.88
CA VAL A 434 16.80 40.73 -5.35
C VAL A 434 16.69 42.10 -6.01
N PRO A 435 15.86 43.05 -5.51
CA PRO A 435 15.82 44.41 -6.07
C PRO A 435 17.20 45.09 -6.10
N ILE A 436 18.01 44.90 -5.05
CA ILE A 436 19.34 45.52 -4.92
C ILE A 436 20.31 44.94 -5.95
N VAL A 437 20.35 43.62 -6.06
CA VAL A 437 21.25 42.91 -6.98
C VAL A 437 20.87 43.19 -8.44
N MET A 438 19.57 43.24 -8.72
CA MET A 438 19.02 43.48 -10.06
C MET A 438 19.18 44.92 -10.54
N LYS A 439 19.42 45.90 -9.66
CA LYS A 439 19.67 47.32 -10.05
C LYS A 439 20.86 47.48 -11.00
N THR A 440 21.85 46.59 -10.92
CA THR A 440 23.03 46.64 -11.80
C THR A 440 22.70 46.35 -13.26
N GLY A 441 21.56 45.71 -13.54
CA GLY A 441 21.16 45.32 -14.90
C GLY A 441 22.08 44.27 -15.55
N THR A 442 23.02 43.70 -14.80
CA THR A 442 24.03 42.78 -15.34
C THR A 442 23.52 41.33 -15.40
N ARG A 443 24.05 40.55 -16.33
CA ARG A 443 23.84 39.10 -16.39
C ARG A 443 24.28 38.42 -15.08
N ALA A 444 25.39 38.85 -14.50
CA ALA A 444 25.88 38.34 -13.23
C ALA A 444 24.91 38.62 -12.07
N GLY A 445 24.30 39.82 -12.04
CA GLY A 445 23.26 40.16 -11.07
C GLY A 445 22.05 39.25 -11.17
N TYR A 446 21.54 39.02 -12.39
CA TYR A 446 20.42 38.09 -12.60
C TYR A 446 20.76 36.66 -12.14
N LEU A 447 21.93 36.12 -12.50
CA LEU A 447 22.32 34.77 -12.11
C LEU A 447 22.43 34.61 -10.58
N ARG A 448 22.96 35.61 -9.87
CA ARG A 448 22.99 35.62 -8.40
C ARG A 448 21.60 35.64 -7.78
N ALA A 449 20.70 36.48 -8.32
CA ALA A 449 19.32 36.56 -7.85
C ALA A 449 18.57 35.24 -8.11
N LEU A 450 18.79 34.62 -9.28
CA LEU A 450 18.21 33.33 -9.63
C LEU A 450 18.72 32.21 -8.72
N ALA A 451 20.02 32.14 -8.45
CA ALA A 451 20.58 31.17 -7.51
C ALA A 451 19.96 31.30 -6.11
N GLY A 452 19.80 32.54 -5.63
CA GLY A 452 19.10 32.83 -4.37
C GLY A 452 17.63 32.39 -4.39
N SER A 453 16.91 32.63 -5.49
CA SER A 453 15.53 32.16 -5.69
C SER A 453 15.44 30.64 -5.61
N ILE A 454 16.32 29.92 -6.32
CA ILE A 454 16.34 28.45 -6.34
C ILE A 454 16.59 27.91 -4.92
N ALA A 455 17.61 28.43 -4.22
CA ALA A 455 17.92 28.02 -2.86
C ALA A 455 16.74 28.26 -1.89
N ALA A 456 16.09 29.42 -1.98
CA ALA A 456 14.93 29.74 -1.17
C ALA A 456 13.75 28.80 -1.46
N MET A 457 13.47 28.48 -2.73
CA MET A 457 12.39 27.56 -3.10
C MET A 457 12.65 26.12 -2.62
N LEU A 458 13.89 25.64 -2.72
CA LEU A 458 14.27 24.32 -2.19
C LEU A 458 14.05 24.25 -0.67
N LEU A 459 14.41 25.29 0.07
CA LEU A 459 14.15 25.37 1.50
C LEU A 459 12.66 25.35 1.83
N VAL A 460 11.81 26.02 1.04
CA VAL A 460 10.36 25.96 1.23
C VAL A 460 9.81 24.56 0.96
N ILE A 461 10.25 23.91 -0.13
CA ILE A 461 9.86 22.52 -0.41
C ILE A 461 10.22 21.62 0.76
N LEU A 462 11.44 21.71 1.30
CA LEU A 462 11.86 20.94 2.46
C LEU A 462 11.04 21.27 3.71
N ALA A 463 10.76 22.56 3.96
CA ALA A 463 9.96 23.01 5.09
C ALA A 463 8.52 22.47 5.07
N VAL A 464 7.97 22.18 3.87
CA VAL A 464 6.65 21.55 3.71
C VAL A 464 6.74 20.02 3.77
N MET A 465 7.76 19.42 3.15
CA MET A 465 7.87 17.97 3.03
C MET A 465 8.28 17.28 4.34
N LEU A 466 9.10 17.91 5.19
CA LEU A 466 9.53 17.31 6.46
C LEU A 466 8.36 17.08 7.45
N PRO A 467 7.43 18.04 7.66
CA PRO A 467 6.21 17.76 8.42
C PRO A 467 5.36 16.62 7.85
N ILE A 468 5.21 16.55 6.53
CA ILE A 468 4.47 15.46 5.86
C ILE A 468 5.15 14.12 6.12
N ASN A 469 6.48 14.05 5.98
CA ASN A 469 7.28 12.87 6.28
C ASN A 469 7.12 12.41 7.73
N ARG A 470 7.10 13.35 8.68
CA ARG A 470 6.88 13.05 10.09
C ARG A 470 5.47 12.53 10.36
N LEU A 471 4.45 13.16 9.79
CA LEU A 471 3.04 12.79 10.01
C LEU A 471 2.69 11.43 9.39
N GLY A 472 3.25 11.12 8.23
CA GLY A 472 3.08 9.83 7.57
C GLY A 472 4.05 8.75 8.06
N GLU A 473 4.97 9.10 8.96
CA GLU A 473 5.96 8.18 9.49
C GLU A 473 6.83 7.50 8.41
N PHE A 474 7.03 8.17 7.27
CA PHE A 474 7.60 7.53 6.07
C PHE A 474 9.09 7.21 6.24
N TYR A 475 9.95 8.23 6.19
CA TYR A 475 11.40 8.03 6.07
C TYR A 475 12.15 8.50 7.32
N SER A 476 12.93 7.58 7.89
CA SER A 476 13.77 7.86 9.05
C SER A 476 15.14 8.41 8.64
N SER A 477 15.62 8.06 7.45
CA SER A 477 16.96 8.39 6.95
C SER A 477 16.96 8.78 5.46
N LEU A 478 18.02 9.49 5.04
CA LEU A 478 18.22 9.81 3.62
C LEU A 478 18.47 8.55 2.78
N THR A 479 19.07 7.52 3.39
CA THR A 479 19.33 6.23 2.75
C THR A 479 18.04 5.59 2.28
N GLU A 480 17.00 5.57 3.12
CA GLU A 480 15.69 5.02 2.74
C GLU A 480 15.04 5.81 1.59
N ILE A 481 15.17 7.14 1.59
CA ILE A 481 14.68 7.99 0.48
C ILE A 481 15.40 7.62 -0.82
N VAL A 482 16.72 7.49 -0.76
CA VAL A 482 17.55 7.12 -1.93
C VAL A 482 17.19 5.72 -2.44
N GLN A 483 17.02 4.75 -1.55
CA GLN A 483 16.60 3.39 -1.90
C GLN A 483 15.20 3.35 -2.51
N THR A 484 14.27 4.19 -2.04
CA THR A 484 12.96 4.31 -2.68
C THR A 484 13.08 4.86 -4.10
N ILE A 485 13.86 5.93 -4.29
CA ILE A 485 13.98 6.62 -5.59
C ILE A 485 14.71 5.76 -6.63
N ILE A 486 15.84 5.16 -6.27
CA ILE A 486 16.71 4.45 -7.21
C ILE A 486 16.15 3.07 -7.56
N GLY A 487 15.27 2.51 -6.72
CA GLY A 487 15.04 1.07 -6.72
C GLY A 487 16.24 0.36 -6.06
N ALA A 488 16.05 -0.82 -5.49
CA ALA A 488 17.22 -1.62 -5.13
C ALA A 488 17.92 -2.00 -6.45
N GLY A 489 19.18 -1.59 -6.60
CA GLY A 489 19.99 -1.82 -7.80
C GLY A 489 20.29 -3.28 -8.08
#